data_AF-A0AA37MS96-F1
#
_entry.id   AF-A0AA37MS96-F1
#
_cell.length_a   1.000
_cell.length_b   1.000
_cell.length_c   1.000
_cell.angle_alpha   90.00
_cell.angle_beta   90.00
_cell.angle_gamma   90.00
#
_symmetry.space_group_name_H-M   'P 1'
#
loop_
_entity.id
_entity.type
_entity.pdbx_description
1 polymer ?
#
loop_
_entity_poly.entity_id
_entity_poly.type
_entity_poly.pdbx_seq_one_letter_code
_entity_poly.pdbx_strand_id
1 'polypeptide(L)'
;MKWFEQSPLELALQGVKNGPEAPPGFGEGGPFGPSMATALATVESWIVPTSVAGSVPDNAILAGGGDKKRLPIPDTVTADNGLEVQSNPKHTPGMPGNRPNAGTEPANSLDLFNSSEQGGDGVRYVIDSSGNVNRLYADGNGVYHWSRSAGDSSAPLNVSKIPIDIKRSLGFKGK
;
A
#
# COMPACT_ATOMS: atom_id res chain seq x y z
N MET A 1 12.85 16.63 -45.03
CA MET A 1 12.69 16.68 -43.56
C MET A 1 12.41 15.28 -43.07
N LYS A 2 13.39 14.65 -42.40
CA LYS A 2 13.27 13.31 -41.82
C LYS A 2 13.18 13.48 -40.30
N TRP A 3 12.07 13.05 -39.72
CA TRP A 3 11.89 12.98 -38.27
C TRP A 3 12.48 11.64 -37.80
N PHE A 4 13.39 11.68 -36.82
CA PHE A 4 13.91 10.49 -36.15
C PHE A 4 12.95 10.15 -35.00
N GLU A 5 12.33 8.98 -35.06
CA GLU A 5 11.69 8.36 -33.90
C GLU A 5 12.80 7.77 -33.01
N GLN A 6 12.92 8.26 -31.78
CA GLN A 6 13.75 7.61 -30.77
C GLN A 6 12.94 6.50 -30.11
N SER A 7 13.51 5.30 -30.12
CA SER A 7 12.94 4.10 -29.50
C SER A 7 12.91 4.23 -27.97
N PRO A 8 11.85 3.76 -27.28
CA PRO A 8 11.75 3.78 -25.82
C PRO A 8 12.90 3.08 -25.07
N LEU A 9 13.70 2.27 -25.76
CA LEU A 9 14.87 1.59 -25.18
C LEU A 9 16.10 2.50 -25.02
N GLU A 10 16.19 3.65 -25.70
CA GLU A 10 17.33 4.57 -25.55
C GLU A 10 17.20 5.52 -24.34
N LEU A 11 15.98 5.74 -23.82
CA LEU A 11 15.75 6.58 -22.63
C LEU A 11 16.19 5.90 -21.32
N ALA A 12 16.21 4.57 -21.28
CA ALA A 12 16.60 3.80 -20.09
C ALA A 12 18.12 3.72 -19.87
N LEU A 13 18.94 3.94 -20.92
CA LEU A 13 20.40 3.88 -20.81
C LEU A 13 21.06 5.18 -20.35
N GLN A 14 20.32 6.29 -20.29
CA GLN A 14 20.86 7.59 -19.90
C GLN A 14 20.81 7.84 -18.37
N GLY A 15 20.13 6.97 -17.62
CA GLY A 15 20.02 7.04 -16.15
C GLY A 15 21.18 6.42 -15.36
N VAL A 16 22.13 5.73 -16.01
CA VAL A 16 23.19 4.95 -15.33
C VAL A 16 24.55 5.67 -15.30
N LYS A 17 24.65 6.93 -15.77
CA LYS A 17 25.94 7.63 -15.88
C LYS A 17 26.27 8.67 -14.80
N ASN A 18 25.46 8.82 -13.75
CA ASN A 18 25.78 9.72 -12.64
C ASN A 18 26.17 8.92 -11.40
N GLY A 19 27.45 8.51 -11.36
CA GLY A 19 28.08 7.89 -10.19
C GLY A 19 28.25 8.88 -9.03
N PRO A 20 28.49 8.38 -7.81
CA PRO A 20 28.65 9.22 -6.61
C PRO A 20 30.07 9.78 -6.55
N GLU A 21 30.23 11.07 -6.79
CA GLU A 21 31.46 11.81 -6.47
C GLU A 21 31.15 12.92 -5.46
N ALA A 22 31.51 12.67 -4.20
CA ALA A 22 31.64 13.69 -3.16
C ALA A 22 33.14 13.94 -2.91
N PRO A 23 33.64 15.19 -2.98
CA PRO A 23 35.04 15.48 -2.68
C PRO A 23 35.31 15.56 -1.16
N PRO A 24 36.55 15.28 -0.71
CA PRO A 24 36.92 15.30 0.70
C PRO A 24 37.27 16.73 1.17
N GLY A 25 36.84 17.09 2.38
CA GLY A 25 37.17 18.37 3.01
C GLY A 25 37.26 18.26 4.52
N PHE A 26 38.47 18.49 5.04
CA PHE A 26 38.88 18.49 6.46
C PHE A 26 38.20 19.58 7.29
N GLY A 27 37.99 19.32 8.59
CA GLY A 27 37.66 20.33 9.59
C GLY A 27 37.62 19.74 11.01
N GLU A 28 38.62 20.08 11.81
CA GLU A 28 38.95 19.57 13.15
C GLU A 28 37.98 20.02 14.26
N GLY A 29 37.91 19.25 15.35
CA GLY A 29 37.39 19.69 16.66
C GLY A 29 36.92 18.57 17.59
N GLY A 30 37.82 18.01 18.43
CA GLY A 30 37.48 17.08 19.53
C GLY A 30 36.87 17.79 20.75
N PRO A 31 37.00 17.28 22.00
CA PRO A 31 37.43 15.94 22.46
C PRO A 31 36.51 15.33 23.55
N PHE A 32 36.34 14.00 23.62
CA PHE A 32 36.19 13.30 24.91
C PHE A 32 36.77 11.89 24.80
N GLY A 33 37.66 11.57 25.73
CA GLY A 33 38.50 10.37 25.76
C GLY A 33 37.80 9.10 26.26
N PRO A 34 38.60 8.02 26.46
CA PRO A 34 38.11 6.64 26.56
C PRO A 34 37.82 6.22 28.01
N SER A 35 36.89 5.29 28.19
CA SER A 35 36.81 4.45 29.39
C SER A 35 36.72 2.98 28.99
N MET A 36 37.82 2.29 29.28
CA MET A 36 37.95 0.83 29.25
C MET A 36 37.15 0.21 30.41
N ALA A 37 36.40 -0.85 30.12
CA ALA A 37 36.05 -1.86 31.11
C ALA A 37 36.25 -3.24 30.47
N THR A 38 37.36 -3.87 30.83
CA THR A 38 37.70 -5.26 30.51
C THR A 38 36.87 -6.18 31.41
N ALA A 39 36.14 -7.13 30.82
CA ALA A 39 35.74 -8.35 31.51
C ALA A 39 35.85 -9.55 30.56
N LEU A 40 36.71 -10.46 31.03
CA LEU A 40 37.19 -11.75 30.56
C LEU A 40 36.19 -12.66 29.82
N ALA A 41 36.73 -13.41 28.85
CA ALA A 41 36.05 -14.37 28.00
C ALA A 41 35.63 -15.67 28.71
N THR A 42 34.48 -16.20 28.27
CA THR A 42 34.26 -17.65 28.20
C THR A 42 33.85 -17.97 26.75
N VAL A 43 34.68 -18.77 26.10
CA VAL A 43 34.47 -19.29 24.75
C VAL A 43 33.61 -20.55 24.86
N GLU A 44 32.45 -20.56 24.21
CA GLU A 44 31.81 -21.80 23.77
C GLU A 44 31.32 -21.63 22.33
N SER A 45 31.66 -22.65 21.55
CA SER A 45 31.87 -22.62 20.11
C SER A 45 30.70 -23.21 19.35
N TRP A 46 29.92 -22.44 18.58
CA TRP A 46 29.10 -23.02 17.51
C TRP A 46 29.02 -22.07 16.30
N ILE A 47 29.99 -22.26 15.40
CA ILE A 47 29.89 -22.22 13.92
C ILE A 47 28.84 -21.27 13.32
N VAL A 48 29.34 -20.23 12.63
CA VAL A 48 28.58 -19.40 11.67
C VAL A 48 28.19 -20.24 10.45
N PRO A 49 27.02 -20.00 9.84
CA PRO A 49 27.12 -19.62 8.43
C PRO A 49 26.38 -18.32 8.13
N THR A 50 27.16 -17.45 7.50
CA THR A 50 26.83 -16.35 6.61
C THR A 50 25.48 -16.48 5.91
N SER A 51 24.61 -15.48 6.07
CA SER A 51 23.85 -14.80 5.00
C SER A 51 23.13 -13.59 5.61
N VAL A 52 23.67 -12.39 5.43
CA VAL A 52 22.92 -11.15 5.63
C VAL A 52 21.87 -11.07 4.52
N ALA A 53 20.62 -11.35 4.88
CA ALA A 53 19.44 -10.95 4.14
C ALA A 53 18.66 -10.02 5.07
N GLY A 54 18.38 -8.81 4.58
CA GLY A 54 17.79 -7.72 5.37
C GLY A 54 16.50 -8.14 6.06
N SER A 55 16.31 -7.59 7.27
CA SER A 55 15.06 -7.62 8.00
C SER A 55 13.94 -7.04 7.13
N VAL A 56 13.21 -7.91 6.43
CA VAL A 56 11.86 -7.59 5.96
C VAL A 56 10.97 -7.54 7.20
N PRO A 57 10.17 -6.47 7.39
CA PRO A 57 9.16 -6.49 8.43
C PRO A 57 8.20 -7.68 8.19
N ASP A 58 7.70 -8.26 9.28
CA ASP A 58 6.83 -9.44 9.29
C ASP A 58 5.52 -9.28 8.47
N ASN A 59 5.29 -8.10 7.87
CA ASN A 59 4.19 -7.84 6.93
C ASN A 59 4.45 -8.36 5.51
N ALA A 60 5.71 -8.61 5.11
CA ALA A 60 6.06 -9.06 3.77
C ALA A 60 5.92 -10.59 3.58
N ILE A 61 5.87 -11.36 4.67
CA ILE A 61 5.74 -12.83 4.65
C ILE A 61 4.26 -13.25 4.76
N LEU A 62 3.37 -12.58 4.04
CA LEU A 62 1.96 -12.98 3.88
C LEU A 62 1.46 -12.83 2.43
N ALA A 63 2.32 -12.44 1.50
CA ALA A 63 1.99 -12.31 0.08
C ALA A 63 1.88 -13.66 -0.67
N GLY A 64 1.93 -14.79 0.06
CA GLY A 64 1.92 -16.14 -0.47
C GLY A 64 0.64 -16.92 -0.16
N GLY A 65 -0.51 -16.44 -0.65
CA GLY A 65 -1.75 -17.22 -0.78
C GLY A 65 -2.57 -17.43 0.50
N GLY A 66 -3.89 -17.19 0.41
CA GLY A 66 -4.86 -17.91 1.24
C GLY A 66 -6.07 -17.11 1.72
N ASP A 67 -5.89 -15.85 2.15
CA ASP A 67 -6.95 -15.18 2.92
C ASP A 67 -7.29 -13.81 2.33
N LYS A 68 -8.34 -13.76 1.50
CA LYS A 68 -8.96 -12.53 0.96
C LYS A 68 -9.58 -11.62 2.05
N LYS A 69 -9.38 -11.97 3.32
CA LYS A 69 -9.91 -11.34 4.54
C LYS A 69 -8.83 -10.77 5.46
N ARG A 70 -7.57 -10.72 5.04
CA ARG A 70 -6.49 -10.13 5.85
C ARG A 70 -6.33 -8.65 5.53
N LEU A 71 -6.32 -7.85 6.59
CA LEU A 71 -5.86 -6.46 6.56
C LEU A 71 -4.47 -6.37 7.17
N PRO A 72 -3.59 -5.50 6.65
CA PRO A 72 -3.76 -4.79 5.38
C PRO A 72 -3.77 -5.76 4.17
N ILE A 73 -4.32 -5.33 3.03
CA ILE A 73 -3.98 -5.93 1.74
C ILE A 73 -2.45 -5.81 1.60
N PRO A 74 -1.70 -6.92 1.48
CA PRO A 74 -0.24 -6.90 1.47
C PRO A 74 0.27 -6.32 0.15
N ASP A 75 0.99 -5.19 0.23
CA ASP A 75 1.47 -4.42 -0.92
C ASP A 75 0.39 -4.17 -2.01
N THR A 76 0.79 -3.63 -3.15
CA THR A 76 -0.12 -3.48 -4.29
C THR A 76 -0.41 -4.85 -4.91
N VAL A 77 -1.68 -5.25 -4.97
CA VAL A 77 -2.12 -6.54 -5.52
C VAL A 77 -2.99 -6.34 -6.75
N THR A 78 -2.77 -7.16 -7.79
CA THR A 78 -3.71 -7.28 -8.91
C THR A 78 -4.88 -8.17 -8.52
N ALA A 79 -6.08 -7.60 -8.48
CA ALA A 79 -7.32 -8.26 -8.09
C ALA A 79 -7.92 -9.12 -9.22
N ASP A 80 -8.94 -9.94 -8.90
CA ASP A 80 -9.62 -10.84 -9.84
C ASP A 80 -10.32 -10.06 -10.99
N ASN A 81 -10.59 -8.77 -10.78
CA ASN A 81 -11.13 -7.85 -11.78
C ASN A 81 -10.07 -7.23 -12.72
N GLY A 82 -8.80 -7.62 -12.57
CA GLY A 82 -7.67 -7.16 -13.39
C GLY A 82 -7.11 -5.78 -13.02
N LEU A 83 -7.59 -5.17 -11.93
CA LEU A 83 -7.15 -3.85 -11.46
C LEU A 83 -6.27 -3.97 -10.22
N GLU A 84 -5.45 -2.96 -9.98
CA GLU A 84 -4.58 -2.91 -8.81
C GLU A 84 -5.31 -2.32 -7.60
N VAL A 85 -5.04 -2.86 -6.41
CA VAL A 85 -5.60 -2.39 -5.14
C VAL A 85 -4.57 -2.50 -4.03
N GLN A 86 -4.66 -1.58 -3.07
CA GLN A 86 -3.92 -1.69 -1.82
C GLN A 86 -4.74 -1.09 -0.65
N SER A 87 -4.38 -1.49 0.57
CA SER A 87 -4.94 -0.88 1.77
C SER A 87 -4.48 0.57 1.91
N ASN A 88 -5.42 1.46 2.27
CA ASN A 88 -5.09 2.86 2.52
C ASN A 88 -4.74 3.06 4.00
N PRO A 89 -3.50 3.47 4.34
CA PRO A 89 -3.10 3.62 5.74
C PRO A 89 -4.03 4.50 6.57
N LYS A 90 -4.74 5.45 5.95
CA LYS A 90 -5.74 6.31 6.61
C LYS A 90 -6.96 5.55 7.13
N HIS A 91 -7.33 4.47 6.47
CA HIS A 91 -8.55 3.70 6.72
C HIS A 91 -8.28 2.32 7.32
N THR A 92 -7.04 1.84 7.27
CA THR A 92 -6.66 0.51 7.76
C THR A 92 -6.21 0.56 9.22
N PRO A 93 -6.87 -0.16 10.14
CA PRO A 93 -6.45 -0.25 11.54
C PRO A 93 -5.00 -0.73 11.69
N GLY A 94 -4.25 -0.11 12.61
CA GLY A 94 -2.86 -0.48 12.91
C GLY A 94 -1.80 0.09 11.94
N MET A 95 -2.20 0.68 10.82
CA MET A 95 -1.25 1.27 9.87
C MET A 95 -0.80 2.69 10.28
N PRO A 96 0.43 3.10 9.93
CA PRO A 96 0.89 4.47 10.11
C PRO A 96 0.00 5.46 9.33
N GLY A 97 -0.63 6.40 10.04
CA GLY A 97 -1.55 7.38 9.44
C GLY A 97 -3.03 7.02 9.55
N ASN A 98 -3.38 5.91 10.21
CA ASN A 98 -4.77 5.53 10.49
C ASN A 98 -5.52 6.65 11.22
N ARG A 99 -6.72 6.97 10.73
CA ARG A 99 -7.63 7.98 11.28
C ARG A 99 -8.94 7.30 11.65
N PRO A 100 -9.20 7.01 12.94
CA PRO A 100 -10.42 6.30 13.38
C PRO A 100 -11.74 6.97 12.99
N ASN A 101 -11.72 8.28 12.71
CA ASN A 101 -12.88 9.05 12.26
C ASN A 101 -13.01 9.17 10.73
N ALA A 102 -12.14 8.54 9.96
CA ALA A 102 -12.19 8.56 8.49
C ALA A 102 -13.04 7.44 7.89
N GLY A 103 -13.47 6.49 8.72
CA GLY A 103 -14.10 5.24 8.33
C GLY A 103 -13.08 4.11 8.25
N THR A 104 -13.51 2.89 8.59
CA THR A 104 -12.63 1.73 8.77
C THR A 104 -12.73 0.77 7.59
N GLU A 105 -11.59 0.47 6.98
CA GLU A 105 -11.51 -0.52 5.90
C GLU A 105 -12.00 -1.88 6.40
N PRO A 106 -12.94 -2.53 5.70
CA PRO A 106 -13.44 -3.84 6.10
C PRO A 106 -12.42 -4.93 5.80
N ALA A 107 -12.40 -5.99 6.62
CA ALA A 107 -11.42 -7.08 6.51
C ALA A 107 -11.42 -7.76 5.13
N ASN A 108 -12.58 -7.81 4.48
CA ASN A 108 -12.80 -8.39 3.16
C ASN A 108 -12.76 -7.34 2.03
N SER A 109 -11.97 -6.27 2.16
CA SER A 109 -11.90 -5.19 1.18
C SER A 109 -11.47 -5.67 -0.21
N LEU A 110 -10.59 -6.67 -0.30
CA LEU A 110 -10.18 -7.29 -1.56
C LEU A 110 -11.35 -8.00 -2.26
N ASP A 111 -12.15 -8.77 -1.53
CA ASP A 111 -13.36 -9.44 -2.06
C ASP A 111 -14.40 -8.43 -2.56
N LEU A 112 -14.59 -7.36 -1.79
CA LEU A 112 -15.45 -6.24 -2.19
C LEU A 112 -14.92 -5.57 -3.45
N PHE A 113 -13.60 -5.39 -3.57
CA PHE A 113 -13.02 -4.80 -4.77
C PHE A 113 -13.19 -5.71 -6.01
N ASN A 114 -12.98 -7.02 -5.87
CA ASN A 114 -13.15 -8.00 -6.94
C ASN A 114 -14.54 -7.93 -7.60
N SER A 115 -15.58 -7.64 -6.82
CA SER A 115 -16.98 -7.56 -7.25
C SER A 115 -17.48 -6.13 -7.52
N SER A 116 -16.58 -5.14 -7.48
CA SER A 116 -16.96 -3.74 -7.63
C SER A 116 -17.27 -3.34 -9.07
N GLU A 117 -18.18 -2.38 -9.23
CA GLU A 117 -18.60 -1.80 -10.50
C GLU A 117 -18.04 -0.38 -10.68
N GLN A 118 -17.71 0.01 -11.91
CA GLN A 118 -17.19 1.34 -12.20
C GLN A 118 -18.27 2.41 -12.12
N GLY A 119 -18.05 3.45 -11.29
CA GLY A 119 -18.98 4.55 -11.08
C GLY A 119 -18.65 5.86 -11.77
N GLY A 120 -17.56 5.91 -12.55
CA GLY A 120 -17.01 7.14 -13.16
C GLY A 120 -15.86 7.74 -12.33
N ASP A 121 -15.04 8.63 -12.92
CA ASP A 121 -13.98 9.42 -12.25
C ASP A 121 -13.04 8.61 -11.33
N GLY A 122 -12.62 7.42 -11.76
CA GLY A 122 -11.76 6.55 -10.95
C GLY A 122 -12.44 5.99 -9.70
N VAL A 123 -13.77 6.10 -9.58
CA VAL A 123 -14.56 5.56 -8.47
C VAL A 123 -15.12 4.20 -8.84
N ARG A 124 -15.13 3.29 -7.86
CA ARG A 124 -15.86 2.03 -7.94
C ARG A 124 -16.76 1.84 -6.74
N TYR A 125 -17.85 1.12 -6.93
CA TYR A 125 -18.85 0.84 -5.91
C TYR A 125 -19.14 -0.65 -5.81
N VAL A 126 -19.46 -1.12 -4.62
CA VAL A 126 -19.83 -2.51 -4.37
C VAL A 126 -20.81 -2.57 -3.20
N ILE A 127 -21.73 -3.51 -3.21
CA ILE A 127 -22.64 -3.75 -2.07
C ILE A 127 -22.10 -4.89 -1.21
N ASP A 128 -22.03 -4.68 0.11
CA ASP A 128 -21.65 -5.73 1.05
C ASP A 128 -22.82 -6.66 1.40
N SER A 129 -22.53 -7.75 2.11
CA SER A 129 -23.54 -8.73 2.55
C SER A 129 -24.60 -8.16 3.49
N SER A 130 -24.35 -7.00 4.09
CA SER A 130 -25.31 -6.28 4.94
C SER A 130 -26.13 -5.25 4.17
N GLY A 131 -25.98 -5.21 2.83
CA GLY A 131 -26.71 -4.31 1.94
C GLY A 131 -26.18 -2.88 1.95
N ASN A 132 -24.99 -2.62 2.48
CA ASN A 132 -24.40 -1.28 2.46
C ASN A 132 -23.48 -1.10 1.25
N VAL A 133 -23.57 0.06 0.61
CA VAL A 133 -22.69 0.39 -0.51
C VAL A 133 -21.34 0.86 0.02
N ASN A 134 -20.28 0.25 -0.47
CA ASN A 134 -18.88 0.59 -0.25
C ASN A 134 -18.34 1.32 -1.49
N ARG A 135 -17.37 2.21 -1.27
CA ARG A 135 -16.76 3.02 -2.32
C ARG A 135 -15.25 2.92 -2.28
N LEU A 136 -14.66 2.65 -3.44
CA LEU A 136 -13.22 2.62 -3.67
C LEU A 136 -12.84 3.71 -4.69
N TYR A 137 -11.63 4.24 -4.58
CA TYR A 137 -11.08 5.22 -5.53
C TYR A 137 -9.71 4.80 -6.01
N ALA A 138 -9.45 5.02 -7.30
CA ALA A 138 -8.12 5.05 -7.84
C ALA A 138 -7.37 6.27 -7.31
N ASP A 139 -6.09 6.09 -7.02
CA ASP A 139 -5.14 7.19 -6.93
C ASP A 139 -4.72 7.66 -8.34
N GLY A 140 -3.83 8.66 -8.40
CA GLY A 140 -3.33 9.20 -9.66
C GLY A 140 -2.53 8.21 -10.52
N ASN A 141 -2.18 7.04 -9.98
CA ASN A 141 -1.44 5.98 -10.66
C ASN A 141 -2.33 4.80 -11.07
N GLY A 142 -3.64 4.84 -10.75
CA GLY A 142 -4.57 3.77 -11.09
C GLY A 142 -4.69 2.67 -10.04
N VAL A 143 -4.03 2.80 -8.88
CA VAL A 143 -4.18 1.85 -7.77
C VAL A 143 -5.40 2.22 -6.95
N TYR A 144 -6.28 1.26 -6.71
CA TYR A 144 -7.50 1.47 -5.96
C TYR A 144 -7.32 1.33 -4.45
N HIS A 145 -8.11 2.11 -3.72
CA HIS A 145 -8.11 2.17 -2.27
C HIS A 145 -9.55 2.18 -1.75
N TRP A 146 -9.84 1.40 -0.72
CA TRP A 146 -11.12 1.53 -0.02
C TRP A 146 -11.20 2.92 0.65
N SER A 147 -12.39 3.54 0.63
CA SER A 147 -12.61 4.88 1.20
C SER A 147 -13.70 4.97 2.26
N ARG A 148 -14.91 4.48 1.97
CA ARG A 148 -16.09 4.60 2.85
C ARG A 148 -17.15 3.53 2.57
N SER A 149 -17.96 3.24 3.59
CA SER A 149 -19.19 2.47 3.50
C SER A 149 -20.41 3.30 3.90
N ALA A 150 -21.58 3.04 3.31
CA ALA A 150 -22.86 3.57 3.78
C ALA A 150 -23.28 3.00 5.14
N GLY A 151 -22.69 1.87 5.55
CA GLY A 151 -22.90 1.24 6.86
C GLY A 151 -21.94 1.74 7.94
N ASP A 152 -20.98 2.60 7.60
CA ASP A 152 -20.04 3.17 8.57
C ASP A 152 -20.72 4.26 9.39
N SER A 153 -20.83 4.07 10.71
CA SER A 153 -21.47 5.02 11.61
C SER A 153 -20.62 6.26 11.90
N SER A 154 -19.29 6.14 11.81
CA SER A 154 -18.36 7.24 12.09
C SER A 154 -18.21 8.17 10.90
N ALA A 155 -18.27 7.60 9.70
CA ALA A 155 -17.94 8.27 8.46
C ALA A 155 -18.79 7.72 7.30
N PRO A 156 -20.12 7.87 7.34
CA PRO A 156 -21.00 7.27 6.35
C PRO A 156 -20.73 7.81 4.95
N LEU A 157 -20.87 6.93 3.96
CA LEU A 157 -20.94 7.32 2.55
C LEU A 157 -22.25 8.05 2.28
N ASN A 158 -22.19 9.21 1.63
CA ASN A 158 -23.38 9.93 1.20
C ASN A 158 -24.03 9.24 -0.02
N VAL A 159 -25.08 8.45 0.23
CA VAL A 159 -25.80 7.66 -0.78
C VAL A 159 -26.49 8.49 -1.87
N SER A 160 -26.80 9.76 -1.58
CA SER A 160 -27.38 10.67 -2.58
C SER A 160 -26.41 11.00 -3.72
N LYS A 161 -25.10 10.92 -3.47
CA LYS A 161 -24.04 11.18 -4.45
C LYS A 161 -23.67 9.96 -5.29
N ILE A 162 -24.25 8.79 -5.01
CA ILE A 162 -24.00 7.58 -5.81
C ILE A 162 -24.83 7.68 -7.09
N PRO A 163 -24.24 7.47 -8.28
CA PRO A 163 -24.97 7.46 -9.55
C PRO A 163 -26.18 6.53 -9.51
N ILE A 164 -27.28 6.95 -10.13
CA ILE A 164 -28.54 6.19 -10.08
C ILE A 164 -28.41 4.81 -10.72
N ASP A 165 -27.68 4.70 -11.82
CA ASP A 165 -27.51 3.43 -12.54
C ASP A 165 -26.69 2.44 -11.73
N ILE A 166 -25.69 2.91 -10.99
CA ILE A 166 -24.92 2.08 -10.04
C ILE A 166 -25.80 1.60 -8.89
N LYS A 167 -26.64 2.47 -8.31
CA LYS A 167 -27.58 2.04 -7.25
C LYS A 167 -28.52 0.94 -7.76
N ARG A 168 -28.99 1.06 -9.01
CA ARG A 168 -29.85 0.05 -9.63
C ARG A 168 -29.11 -1.25 -9.92
N SER A 169 -27.91 -1.18 -10.49
CA SER A 169 -27.08 -2.35 -10.81
C SER A 169 -26.72 -3.16 -9.56
N LEU A 170 -26.32 -2.46 -8.49
CA LEU A 170 -26.02 -3.07 -7.19
C LEU A 170 -27.26 -3.55 -6.43
N GLY A 171 -28.47 -3.33 -6.95
CA GLY A 171 -29.72 -3.66 -6.25
C GLY A 171 -29.91 -2.91 -4.93
N PHE A 172 -29.32 -1.72 -4.79
CA PHE A 172 -29.40 -0.92 -3.57
C PHE A 172 -30.82 -0.38 -3.37
N LYS A 173 -31.48 -0.81 -2.28
CA LYS A 173 -32.89 -0.49 -2.00
C LYS A 173 -33.12 0.81 -1.21
N GLY A 174 -32.05 1.52 -0.84
CA GLY A 174 -32.15 2.65 0.07
C GLY A 174 -32.41 2.20 1.51
N LYS A 175 -31.98 3.02 2.46
CA LYS A 175 -32.37 2.97 3.87
C LYS A 175 -32.99 4.31 4.24
#